data_AF-A0A1Z9IUI9-F1
#
_entry.id   AF-A0A1Z9IUI9-F1
#
_cell.length_a   1.000
_cell.length_b   1.000
_cell.length_c   1.000
_cell.angle_alpha   90.00
_cell.angle_beta   90.00
_cell.angle_gamma   90.00
#
_symmetry.space_group_name_H-M   'P 1'
#
loop_
_entity.id
_entity.type
_entity.pdbx_description
1 polymer ?
#
loop_
_entity_poly.entity_id
_entity_poly.type
_entity_poly.pdbx_seq_one_letter_code
_entity_poly.pdbx_strand_id
1 'polypeptide(L)'
;MSDRLIDRLLDHRNVAMANIAWAVLHVWIAVEIEESMGFLAVVLVLGGVFAFAMVSEEVLARRVMILPSVLYLMVLPAVIGSLTGEMESSGYEWLDLIGPIIWFIIIPVTLLASTQEWTGIGARVEE
;
A
#
# COMPACT_ATOMS: atom_id res chain seq x y z
N MET A 1 2.05 -24.43 -10.07
CA MET A 1 3.15 -23.43 -10.16
C MET A 1 2.66 -22.02 -9.86
N SER A 2 1.41 -21.66 -10.20
CA SER A 2 0.77 -20.36 -9.92
C SER A 2 0.60 -20.05 -8.43
N ASP A 3 0.24 -21.02 -7.60
CA ASP A 3 -0.14 -20.78 -6.20
C ASP A 3 1.01 -20.19 -5.38
N ARG A 4 2.24 -20.68 -5.60
CA ARG A 4 3.44 -20.16 -4.91
C ARG A 4 3.75 -18.70 -5.19
N LEU A 5 3.33 -18.17 -6.35
CA LEU A 5 3.54 -16.75 -6.67
C LEU A 5 2.54 -15.89 -5.90
N ILE A 6 1.26 -16.28 -5.89
CA ILE A 6 0.20 -15.58 -5.15
C ILE A 6 0.49 -15.62 -3.65
N ASP A 7 0.90 -16.77 -3.11
CA ASP A 7 1.29 -16.90 -1.69
C ASP A 7 2.41 -15.93 -1.30
N ARG A 8 3.40 -15.75 -2.19
CA ARG A 8 4.50 -14.80 -1.95
C ARG A 8 4.04 -13.35 -2.09
N LEU A 9 3.19 -13.06 -3.06
CA LEU A 9 2.67 -11.70 -3.27
C LEU A 9 1.76 -11.25 -2.12
N LEU A 10 1.03 -12.17 -1.50
CA LEU A 10 0.09 -11.89 -0.40
C LEU A 10 0.65 -12.22 1.00
N ASP A 11 1.92 -12.63 1.08
CA ASP A 11 2.65 -12.74 2.34
C ASP A 11 2.70 -11.37 3.04
N HIS A 12 2.26 -11.30 4.29
CA HIS A 12 2.10 -10.03 5.00
C HIS A 12 3.41 -9.25 5.10
N ARG A 13 4.56 -9.93 5.18
CA ARG A 13 5.87 -9.27 5.26
C ARG A 13 6.25 -8.64 3.94
N ASN A 14 5.97 -9.30 2.82
CA ASN A 14 6.24 -8.76 1.48
C ASN A 14 5.34 -7.56 1.19
N VAL A 15 4.06 -7.65 1.55
CA VAL A 15 3.12 -6.53 1.38
C VAL A 15 3.48 -5.37 2.31
N ALA A 16 3.84 -5.62 3.57
CA ALA A 16 4.32 -4.58 4.47
C ALA A 16 5.59 -3.90 3.93
N MET A 17 6.54 -4.68 3.38
CA MET A 17 7.75 -4.16 2.77
C MET A 17 7.47 -3.23 1.58
N ALA A 18 6.57 -3.65 0.67
CA ALA A 18 6.17 -2.84 -0.46
C ALA A 18 5.55 -1.50 0.00
N ASN A 19 4.71 -1.54 1.03
CA ASN A 19 4.10 -0.34 1.60
C ASN A 19 5.09 0.56 2.33
N ILE A 20 6.12 0.01 2.99
CA ILE A 20 7.19 0.81 3.59
C ILE A 20 8.01 1.50 2.50
N ALA A 21 8.38 0.79 1.43
CA ALA A 21 9.09 1.40 0.30
C ALA A 21 8.25 2.54 -0.33
N TRP A 22 6.94 2.33 -0.44
CA TRP A 22 6.02 3.35 -0.91
C TRP A 22 5.92 4.56 0.02
N ALA A 23 5.85 4.31 1.34
CA ALA A 23 5.85 5.36 2.35
C ALA A 23 7.15 6.18 2.35
N VAL A 24 8.31 5.56 2.11
CA VAL A 24 9.59 6.27 1.96
C VAL A 24 9.56 7.24 0.79
N LEU A 25 8.99 6.84 -0.35
CA LEU A 25 8.79 7.78 -1.46
C LEU A 25 7.85 8.92 -1.07
N HIS A 26 6.78 8.62 -0.34
CA HIS A 26 5.83 9.63 0.13
C HIS A 26 6.43 10.63 1.13
N VAL A 27 7.44 10.23 1.91
CA VAL A 27 8.20 11.16 2.75
C VAL A 27 8.91 12.20 1.89
N TRP A 28 9.53 11.79 0.78
CA TRP A 28 10.14 12.72 -0.16
C TRP A 28 9.09 13.64 -0.82
N ILE A 29 7.97 13.08 -1.31
CA ILE A 29 6.85 13.87 -1.87
C ILE A 29 6.35 14.90 -0.86
N ALA A 30 6.20 14.51 0.41
CA ALA A 30 5.69 15.40 1.45
C ALA A 30 6.61 16.59 1.75
N VAL A 31 7.92 16.40 1.59
CA VAL A 31 8.93 17.44 1.88
C VAL A 31 9.21 18.31 0.65
N GLU A 32 9.28 17.71 -0.54
CA GLU A 32 9.76 18.39 -1.75
C GLU A 32 8.64 18.90 -2.67
N ILE A 33 7.48 18.23 -2.67
CA ILE A 33 6.39 18.55 -3.62
C ILE A 33 5.24 19.24 -2.89
N GLU A 34 4.74 18.60 -1.82
CA GLU A 34 3.58 19.10 -1.07
C GLU A 34 3.96 20.13 0.00
N GLU A 35 5.23 20.16 0.42
CA GLU A 35 5.75 20.99 1.52
C GLU A 35 4.85 20.97 2.78
N SER A 36 4.28 19.79 3.11
CA SER A 36 3.17 19.64 4.06
C SER A 36 3.51 18.72 5.23
N MET A 37 3.69 19.32 6.42
CA MET A 37 3.94 18.57 7.66
C MET A 37 2.75 17.70 8.09
N GLY A 38 1.53 18.11 7.75
CA GLY A 38 0.32 17.32 8.01
C GLY A 38 0.29 16.04 7.20
N PHE A 39 0.62 16.13 5.90
CA PHE A 39 0.74 14.97 5.03
C PHE A 39 1.90 14.06 5.47
N LEU A 40 3.06 14.64 5.79
CA LEU A 40 4.20 13.88 6.31
C LEU A 40 3.84 13.09 7.58
N ALA A 41 3.11 13.68 8.53
CA ALA A 41 2.69 13.00 9.75
C ALA A 41 1.83 11.77 9.45
N VAL A 42 0.88 11.88 8.51
CA VAL A 42 0.06 10.75 8.07
C VAL A 42 0.92 9.65 7.45
N VAL A 43 1.84 10.00 6.56
CA VAL A 43 2.75 9.04 5.90
C VAL A 43 3.59 8.28 6.93
N LEU A 44 4.14 8.97 7.94
CA LEU A 44 4.94 8.35 8.99
C LEU A 44 4.12 7.40 9.86
N VAL A 45 2.87 7.76 10.21
CA VAL A 45 1.97 6.89 10.97
C VAL A 45 1.67 5.62 10.17
N LEU A 46 1.30 5.74 8.89
CA LEU A 46 1.01 4.58 8.04
C LEU A 46 2.26 3.72 7.83
N GLY A 47 3.42 4.32 7.55
CA GLY A 47 4.70 3.62 7.47
C GLY A 47 5.04 2.86 8.76
N GLY A 48 4.76 3.46 9.92
CA GLY A 48 4.91 2.82 11.23
C GLY A 48 3.99 1.60 11.42
N VAL A 49 2.74 1.68 10.97
CA VAL A 49 1.80 0.53 10.99
C VAL A 49 2.35 -0.63 10.16
N PHE A 50 2.88 -0.37 8.96
CA PHE A 50 3.47 -1.42 8.13
C PHE A 50 4.78 -1.95 8.69
N ALA A 51 5.62 -1.10 9.29
CA ALA A 51 6.83 -1.55 9.99
C ALA A 51 6.48 -2.47 11.16
N PHE A 52 5.44 -2.14 11.92
CA PHE A 52 4.92 -3.01 12.98
C PHE A 52 4.36 -4.33 12.41
N ALA A 53 3.60 -4.28 11.32
CA ALA A 53 3.05 -5.47 10.67
C ALA A 53 4.17 -6.42 10.17
N MET A 54 5.25 -5.87 9.63
CA MET A 54 6.39 -6.66 9.10
C MET A 54 7.05 -7.53 10.16
N VAL A 55 7.17 -7.03 11.40
CA VAL A 55 7.81 -7.74 12.53
C VAL A 55 6.82 -8.53 13.38
N SER A 56 5.52 -8.40 13.11
CA SER A 56 4.46 -9.08 13.84
C SER A 56 4.19 -10.48 13.31
N GLU A 57 3.59 -11.29 14.18
CA GLU A 57 2.99 -12.58 13.79
C GLU A 57 1.88 -12.37 12.76
N GLU A 58 1.69 -13.35 11.88
CA GLU A 58 0.85 -13.25 10.68
C GLU A 58 -0.58 -12.74 10.99
N VAL A 59 -1.25 -13.34 11.97
CA VAL A 59 -2.63 -12.99 12.32
C VAL A 59 -2.74 -11.53 12.79
N LEU A 60 -1.82 -11.10 13.66
CA LEU A 60 -1.83 -9.73 14.16
C LEU A 60 -1.49 -8.74 13.04
N ALA A 61 -0.48 -9.07 12.22
CA ALA A 61 -0.05 -8.26 11.09
C ALA A 61 -1.19 -8.00 10.10
N ARG A 62 -1.91 -9.05 9.70
CA ARG A 62 -3.04 -8.94 8.76
C ARG A 62 -4.13 -8.03 9.31
N ARG A 63 -4.48 -8.18 10.60
CA ARG A 63 -5.49 -7.36 11.26
C ARG A 63 -5.11 -5.89 11.34
N VAL A 64 -3.87 -5.57 11.71
CA VAL A 64 -3.44 -4.16 11.77
C VAL A 64 -3.36 -3.54 10.37
N MET A 65 -3.03 -4.32 9.34
CA MET A 65 -2.99 -3.87 7.95
C MET A 65 -4.37 -3.55 7.36
N ILE A 66 -5.48 -3.99 7.97
CA ILE A 66 -6.83 -3.65 7.48
C ILE A 66 -7.07 -2.15 7.55
N LEU A 67 -6.62 -1.50 8.63
CA LEU A 67 -6.83 -0.07 8.80
C LEU A 67 -6.21 0.74 7.64
N PRO A 68 -4.91 0.62 7.31
CA PRO A 68 -4.35 1.30 6.15
C PRO A 68 -4.98 0.82 4.83
N SER A 69 -5.30 -0.47 4.66
CA SER A 69 -5.98 -0.96 3.45
C SER A 69 -7.30 -0.25 3.17
N VAL A 70 -8.12 -0.04 4.21
CA VAL A 70 -9.40 0.67 4.08
C VAL A 70 -9.17 2.15 3.84
N LEU A 71 -8.21 2.78 4.55
CA LEU A 71 -7.87 4.18 4.33
C LEU A 71 -7.38 4.45 2.91
N TYR A 72 -6.66 3.53 2.29
CA TYR A 72 -6.22 3.67 0.91
C TYR A 72 -7.36 3.74 -0.11
N LEU A 73 -8.53 3.16 0.18
CA LEU A 73 -9.70 3.29 -0.68
C LEU A 73 -10.17 4.75 -0.80
N MET A 74 -9.87 5.60 0.18
CA MET A 74 -10.16 7.04 0.13
C MET A 74 -9.29 7.77 -0.90
N VAL A 75 -8.14 7.20 -1.29
CA VAL A 75 -7.24 7.76 -2.30
C VAL A 75 -7.69 7.36 -3.71
N LEU A 76 -8.56 6.36 -3.85
CA LEU A 76 -8.97 5.80 -5.14
C LEU A 76 -9.55 6.84 -6.13
N PRO A 77 -10.39 7.83 -5.73
CA PRO A 77 -10.84 8.86 -6.65
C PRO A 77 -9.69 9.66 -7.28
N ALA A 78 -8.67 10.02 -6.49
CA ALA A 78 -7.49 10.74 -6.98
C ALA A 78 -6.64 9.86 -7.91
N VAL A 79 -6.50 8.56 -7.58
CA VAL A 79 -5.81 7.59 -8.44
C VAL A 79 -6.50 7.47 -9.80
N ILE A 80 -7.83 7.37 -9.80
CA ILE A 80 -8.62 7.30 -11.04
C ILE A 80 -8.44 8.57 -11.85
N GLY A 81 -8.61 9.75 -11.23
CA GLY A 81 -8.42 11.03 -11.92
C GLY A 81 -7.01 11.16 -12.51
N SER A 82 -5.99 10.64 -11.83
CA SER A 82 -4.62 10.67 -12.34
C SER A 82 -4.43 9.73 -13.52
N LEU A 83 -5.03 8.53 -13.47
CA LEU A 83 -4.99 7.55 -14.57
C LEU A 83 -5.79 8.00 -15.81
N THR A 84 -6.84 8.83 -15.64
CA THR A 84 -7.63 9.39 -16.73
C THR A 84 -7.10 10.72 -17.26
N GLY A 85 -6.06 11.29 -16.62
CA GLY A 85 -5.45 12.56 -17.01
C GLY A 85 -6.24 13.79 -16.57
N GLU A 86 -7.10 13.64 -15.56
CA GLU A 86 -7.94 14.70 -14.98
C GLU A 86 -7.29 15.43 -13.80
N MET A 87 -6.17 14.91 -13.27
CA MET A 87 -5.43 15.54 -12.16
C MET A 87 -4.36 16.52 -12.62
N GLU A 88 -4.12 17.53 -11.79
CA GLU A 88 -3.00 18.46 -11.96
C GLU A 88 -1.67 17.72 -11.85
N SER A 89 -0.69 18.16 -12.65
CA SER A 89 0.66 17.57 -12.65
C SER A 89 1.39 17.85 -11.34
N SER A 90 2.14 16.87 -10.85
CA SER A 90 3.05 17.03 -9.70
C SER A 90 4.31 17.85 -10.01
N GLY A 91 4.50 18.27 -11.28
CA GLY A 91 5.75 18.86 -11.76
C GLY A 91 6.84 17.84 -12.09
N TYR A 92 6.57 16.54 -11.87
CA TYR A 92 7.46 15.43 -12.19
C TYR A 92 6.74 14.39 -13.06
N GLU A 93 6.98 14.42 -14.39
CA GLU A 93 6.28 13.55 -15.36
C GLU A 93 6.36 12.05 -15.01
N TRP A 94 7.50 11.57 -14.52
CA TRP A 94 7.67 10.17 -14.13
C TRP A 94 6.77 9.79 -12.95
N LEU A 95 6.54 10.72 -12.02
CA LEU A 95 5.70 10.50 -10.84
C LEU A 95 4.23 10.50 -11.23
N ASP A 96 3.82 11.41 -12.11
CA ASP A 96 2.45 11.48 -12.66
C ASP A 96 2.07 10.18 -13.39
N LEU A 97 3.02 9.52 -14.02
CA LEU A 97 2.80 8.23 -14.68
C LEU A 97 2.87 7.04 -13.71
N ILE A 98 3.95 6.94 -12.93
CA ILE A 98 4.25 5.73 -12.13
C ILE A 98 3.44 5.70 -10.84
N GLY A 99 3.19 6.86 -10.22
CA GLY A 99 2.52 6.94 -8.93
C GLY A 99 1.11 6.34 -8.93
N PRO A 100 0.23 6.72 -9.86
CA PRO A 100 -1.11 6.14 -9.96
C PRO A 100 -1.10 4.64 -10.26
N ILE A 101 -0.12 4.15 -11.05
CA ILE A 101 0.06 2.71 -11.32
C ILE A 101 0.43 1.94 -10.05
N ILE A 102 1.34 2.48 -9.24
CA ILE A 102 1.71 1.85 -7.96
C ILE A 102 0.50 1.82 -7.03
N TRP A 103 -0.24 2.93 -6.92
CA TRP A 103 -1.48 2.95 -6.14
C TRP A 103 -2.49 1.90 -6.61
N PHE A 104 -2.69 1.78 -7.92
CA PHE A 104 -3.58 0.79 -8.53
C PHE A 104 -3.21 -0.66 -8.17
N ILE A 105 -1.92 -0.95 -7.95
CA ILE A 105 -1.45 -2.28 -7.54
C ILE A 105 -1.46 -2.44 -6.02
N ILE A 106 -0.97 -1.46 -5.27
CA ILE A 106 -0.76 -1.57 -3.84
C ILE A 106 -2.08 -1.62 -3.07
N ILE A 107 -3.13 -0.93 -3.55
CA ILE A 107 -4.47 -0.96 -2.95
C ILE A 107 -5.02 -2.39 -2.92
N PRO A 108 -5.22 -3.08 -4.08
CA PRO A 108 -5.81 -4.42 -4.07
C PRO A 108 -4.91 -5.44 -3.38
N VAL A 109 -3.58 -5.37 -3.54
CA VAL A 109 -2.66 -6.32 -2.89
C VAL A 109 -2.70 -6.18 -1.38
N THR A 110 -2.69 -4.95 -0.86
CA THR A 110 -2.77 -4.70 0.59
C THR A 110 -4.13 -5.13 1.14
N LEU A 111 -5.22 -4.83 0.44
CA LEU A 111 -6.55 -5.25 0.83
C LEU A 111 -6.67 -6.79 0.87
N LEU A 112 -6.24 -7.49 -0.18
CA LEU A 112 -6.29 -8.94 -0.25
C LEU A 112 -5.45 -9.60 0.85
N ALA A 113 -4.20 -9.17 1.03
CA ALA A 113 -3.33 -9.72 2.06
C ALA A 113 -3.89 -9.45 3.48
N SER A 114 -4.44 -8.26 3.72
CA SER A 114 -5.03 -7.93 5.02
C SER A 114 -6.34 -8.69 5.29
N THR A 115 -7.08 -9.07 4.25
CA THR A 115 -8.39 -9.76 4.37
C THR A 115 -8.32 -11.27 4.16
N GLN A 116 -7.12 -11.82 4.01
CA GLN A 116 -6.88 -13.21 3.69
C GLN A 116 -7.52 -14.19 4.69
N GLU A 117 -7.58 -13.84 5.99
CA GLU A 117 -8.24 -14.65 7.03
C GLU A 117 -9.74 -14.88 6.75
N TRP A 118 -10.42 -13.94 6.08
CA TRP A 118 -11.85 -14.03 5.79
C TRP A 118 -12.14 -14.52 4.37
N THR A 119 -11.27 -14.19 3.42
CA THR A 119 -11.50 -14.51 2.00
C THR A 119 -10.92 -15.87 1.60
N GLY A 120 -9.92 -16.38 2.32
CA GLY A 120 -9.19 -17.61 1.96
C GLY A 120 -8.31 -17.48 0.70
N ILE A 121 -8.26 -16.30 0.08
CA ILE A 121 -7.49 -16.08 -1.16
C ILE A 121 -6.00 -16.04 -0.84
N GLY A 122 -5.21 -16.96 -1.43
CA GLY A 122 -3.78 -17.06 -1.17
C GLY A 122 -3.42 -17.61 0.22
N ALA A 123 -4.41 -18.18 0.94
CA ALA A 123 -4.16 -18.92 2.17
C ALA A 123 -3.37 -20.19 1.86
N ARG A 124 -2.31 -20.44 2.63
CA ARG A 124 -1.57 -21.70 2.54
C ARG A 124 -2.50 -22.80 3.04
N VAL A 125 -2.79 -23.77 2.18
CA VAL A 125 -3.43 -25.01 2.61
C VAL A 125 -2.39 -25.77 3.42
N GLU A 126 -2.64 -25.96 4.71
CA GLU A 126 -1.84 -26.89 5.51
C GLU A 126 -2.07 -28.30 4.96
N GLU A 127 -1.02 -28.92 4.39
CA GLU A 127 -0.96 -30.37 4.13
C GLU A 127 -0.57 -31.13 5.39
#